data_AF-A0A3P8ME53-F1
#
_entry.id   AF-A0A3P8ME53-F1
#
_cell.length_a   1.000
_cell.length_b   1.000
_cell.length_c   1.000
_cell.angle_alpha   90.00
_cell.angle_beta   90.00
_cell.angle_gamma   90.00
#
_symmetry.space_group_name_H-M   'P 1'
#
loop_
_entity.id
_entity.type
_entity.pdbx_description
1 polymer ?
#
loop_
_entity_poly.entity_id
_entity_poly.type
_entity_poly.pdbx_seq_one_letter_code
_entity_poly.pdbx_strand_id
1 'polypeptide(L)'
;MHPSQRNRRPVAVIPGAPLLVPELVGTPGDPDADRLRSAALAAGAWLGARAGTWRVIAAEPVTRDDEASAGTLAGFGADVIVTTGPGAPSNDLPPSSAWPVPLLLAAWLRGAAAPSARIVDGDDAEGLLFVLDGPNTLTARAPGGHRPEDLEVFDAQVAAVCEGGAAEGLDEAWRAAAAACAGGPVDVLYRGAPFGVGYLVATGGTPEGGGAW
;
A
#
# COMPACT_ATOMS: atom_id res chain seq x y z
N MET A 1 21.09 -21.03 0.63
CA MET A 1 20.19 -20.16 1.40
C MET A 1 18.83 -20.85 1.47
N HIS A 2 18.40 -21.28 2.66
CA HIS A 2 17.15 -22.04 2.81
C HIS A 2 15.94 -21.15 2.48
N PRO A 3 14.90 -21.64 1.77
CA PRO A 3 13.69 -20.87 1.45
C PRO A 3 12.97 -20.29 2.67
N SER A 4 13.16 -20.88 3.85
CA SER A 4 12.51 -20.53 5.11
C SER A 4 12.94 -19.19 5.72
N GLN A 5 14.03 -18.57 5.27
CA GLN A 5 14.43 -17.22 5.74
C GLN A 5 13.80 -16.09 4.92
N ARG A 6 13.29 -16.37 3.72
CA ARG A 6 12.73 -15.33 2.82
C ARG A 6 11.37 -14.77 3.28
N ASN A 7 10.75 -15.38 4.30
CA ASN A 7 9.36 -15.10 4.71
C ASN A 7 9.24 -14.25 6.00
N ARG A 8 10.34 -13.69 6.52
CA ARG A 8 10.31 -12.86 7.74
C ARG A 8 10.67 -11.42 7.41
N ARG A 9 9.70 -10.67 6.88
CA ARG A 9 9.85 -9.25 6.59
C ARG A 9 8.76 -8.45 7.30
N PRO A 10 9.03 -7.21 7.72
CA PRO A 10 7.96 -6.27 8.04
C PRO A 10 7.09 -6.04 6.80
N VAL A 11 5.78 -6.04 7.03
CA VAL A 11 4.75 -5.87 6.00
C VAL A 11 3.89 -4.68 6.36
N ALA A 12 3.56 -3.85 5.38
CA ALA A 12 2.47 -2.89 5.46
C ALA A 12 1.49 -3.11 4.31
N VAL A 13 0.20 -2.97 4.60
CA VAL A 13 -0.89 -2.94 3.61
C VAL A 13 -1.50 -1.55 3.64
N ILE A 14 -1.64 -0.91 2.48
CA ILE A 14 -2.30 0.38 2.29
C ILE A 14 -3.25 0.33 1.08
N PRO A 15 -4.22 1.25 0.96
CA PRO A 15 -5.09 1.30 -0.21
C PRO A 15 -4.42 1.95 -1.42
N GLY A 16 -4.87 1.57 -2.60
CA GLY A 16 -4.49 2.13 -3.91
C GLY A 16 -5.24 3.41 -4.28
N ALA A 17 -5.78 4.13 -3.28
CA ALA A 17 -6.69 5.24 -3.48
C ALA A 17 -5.96 6.61 -3.55
N PRO A 18 -6.05 7.37 -4.66
CA PRO A 18 -5.44 8.70 -4.77
C PRO A 18 -5.90 9.73 -3.72
N LEU A 19 -7.07 9.54 -3.11
CA LEU A 19 -7.57 10.37 -2.01
C LEU A 19 -6.68 10.34 -0.74
N LEU A 20 -5.74 9.40 -0.65
CA LEU A 20 -4.66 9.44 0.33
C LEU A 20 -3.80 10.70 0.19
N VAL A 21 -3.70 11.31 -0.99
CA VAL A 21 -2.92 12.53 -1.21
C VAL A 21 -3.80 13.74 -0.87
N PRO A 22 -3.41 14.60 0.08
CA PRO A 22 -4.27 15.67 0.57
C PRO A 22 -4.62 16.69 -0.52
N GLU A 23 -3.72 16.94 -1.47
CA GLU A 23 -3.94 17.83 -2.62
C GLU A 23 -5.04 17.34 -3.57
N LEU A 24 -5.39 16.06 -3.52
CA LEU A 24 -6.47 15.45 -4.31
C LEU A 24 -7.82 15.46 -3.58
N VAL A 25 -7.87 15.92 -2.34
CA VAL A 25 -9.10 16.09 -1.57
C VAL A 25 -9.38 17.59 -1.52
N GLY A 26 -10.50 18.02 -2.13
CA GLY A 26 -10.85 19.43 -2.32
C GLY A 26 -10.90 20.25 -1.02
N THR A 27 -11.23 21.54 -1.12
CA THR A 27 -11.34 22.42 0.06
C THR A 27 -12.80 22.76 0.38
N PRO A 28 -13.29 22.52 1.63
CA PRO A 28 -12.59 21.86 2.74
C PRO A 28 -12.39 20.36 2.47
N GLY A 29 -11.37 19.77 3.10
CA GLY A 29 -11.03 18.35 2.96
C GLY A 29 -12.15 17.40 3.41
N ASP A 30 -11.90 16.09 3.35
CA ASP A 30 -12.84 15.04 3.73
C ASP A 30 -12.35 14.29 4.99
N PRO A 31 -13.10 14.32 6.12
CA PRO A 31 -12.67 13.67 7.36
C PRO A 31 -12.46 12.15 7.26
N ASP A 32 -13.17 11.46 6.37
CA ASP A 32 -12.95 10.03 6.12
C ASP A 32 -11.64 9.80 5.36
N ALA A 33 -11.34 10.64 4.38
CA ALA A 33 -10.05 10.63 3.68
C ALA A 33 -8.90 10.96 4.64
N ASP A 34 -9.09 11.91 5.56
CA ASP A 34 -8.10 12.31 6.56
C ASP A 34 -7.77 11.17 7.54
N ARG A 35 -8.78 10.43 7.99
CA ARG A 35 -8.59 9.25 8.84
C ARG A 35 -7.82 8.15 8.10
N LEU A 36 -8.22 7.85 6.86
CA LEU A 36 -7.56 6.84 6.05
C LEU A 36 -6.09 7.21 5.78
N ARG A 37 -5.85 8.48 5.40
CA ARG A 37 -4.51 9.03 5.19
C ARG A 37 -3.63 8.92 6.42
N SER A 38 -4.17 9.29 7.58
CA SER A 38 -3.44 9.23 8.86
C SER A 38 -3.00 7.80 9.17
N ALA A 39 -3.88 6.82 8.94
CA ALA A 39 -3.53 5.41 9.11
C ALA A 39 -2.46 4.96 8.11
N ALA A 40 -2.57 5.32 6.83
CA ALA A 40 -1.57 4.98 5.81
C ALA A 40 -0.20 5.56 6.16
N LEU A 41 -0.13 6.83 6.56
CA LEU A 41 1.11 7.49 7.02
C LEU A 41 1.71 6.77 8.24
N ALA A 42 0.89 6.35 9.20
CA ALA A 42 1.35 5.57 10.35
C ALA A 42 1.94 4.21 9.92
N ALA A 43 1.31 3.51 8.96
CA ALA A 43 1.84 2.27 8.40
C ALA A 43 3.19 2.49 7.67
N GLY A 44 3.29 3.56 6.87
CA GLY A 44 4.53 3.91 6.17
C GLY A 44 5.67 4.24 7.12
N ALA A 45 5.40 4.99 8.19
CA ALA A 45 6.38 5.29 9.22
C ALA A 45 6.83 4.03 9.98
N TRP A 46 5.88 3.14 10.30
CA TRP A 46 6.15 1.86 10.93
C TRP A 46 7.04 0.96 10.08
N LEU A 47 6.79 0.90 8.77
CA LEU A 47 7.58 0.11 7.81
C LEU A 47 8.97 0.72 7.65
N GLY A 48 9.07 2.05 7.49
CA GLY A 48 10.34 2.76 7.34
C GLY A 48 11.26 2.66 8.55
N ALA A 49 10.71 2.51 9.75
CA ALA A 49 11.49 2.25 10.95
C ALA A 49 12.11 0.83 11.01
N ARG A 50 11.66 -0.09 10.16
CA ARG A 50 12.04 -1.52 10.17
C ARG A 50 12.72 -1.99 8.88
N ALA A 51 12.54 -1.26 7.78
CA ALA A 51 13.07 -1.60 6.47
C ALA A 51 13.49 -0.33 5.73
N GLY A 52 14.75 -0.25 5.33
CA GLY A 52 15.31 0.79 4.48
C GLY A 52 14.99 0.60 3.00
N THR A 53 14.65 -0.63 2.58
CA THR A 53 14.24 -0.97 1.21
C THR A 53 12.88 -1.65 1.17
N TRP A 54 12.00 -1.19 0.29
CA TRP A 54 10.62 -1.68 0.15
C TRP A 54 10.38 -2.24 -1.24
N ARG A 55 9.72 -3.40 -1.32
CA ARG A 55 9.13 -3.86 -2.58
C ARG A 55 7.64 -3.56 -2.58
N VAL A 56 7.16 -2.94 -3.64
CA VAL A 56 5.73 -2.67 -3.85
C VAL A 56 5.08 -3.87 -4.51
N ILE A 57 3.95 -4.33 -3.95
CA ILE A 57 3.14 -5.43 -4.49
C ILE A 57 1.71 -4.92 -4.62
N ALA A 58 1.07 -5.15 -5.76
CA ALA A 58 -0.30 -4.73 -6.05
C ALA A 58 -1.02 -5.80 -6.89
N ALA A 59 -2.31 -5.60 -7.13
CA ALA A 59 -3.12 -6.51 -7.95
C ALA A 59 -2.60 -6.64 -9.39
N GLU A 60 -2.08 -5.54 -9.95
CA GLU A 60 -1.44 -5.51 -11.25
C GLU A 60 0.08 -5.34 -11.11
N PRO A 61 0.88 -5.86 -12.07
CA PRO A 61 2.33 -5.67 -12.08
C PRO A 61 2.71 -4.18 -12.02
N VAL A 62 3.62 -3.84 -11.11
CA VAL A 62 4.16 -2.48 -11.00
C VAL A 62 5.31 -2.33 -11.98
N THR A 63 5.01 -2.06 -13.25
CA THR A 63 6.00 -1.85 -14.31
C THR A 63 6.11 -0.38 -14.69
N ARG A 64 7.33 0.09 -14.95
CA ARG A 64 7.58 1.43 -15.50
C ARG A 64 7.91 1.29 -16.97
N ASP A 65 7.17 2.01 -17.82
CA ASP A 65 7.38 2.00 -19.27
C ASP A 65 8.35 3.09 -19.75
N ASP A 66 8.93 3.85 -18.80
CA ASP A 66 9.89 4.91 -19.04
C ASP A 66 11.06 4.88 -18.04
N GLU A 67 12.09 5.65 -18.36
CA GLU A 67 13.30 5.81 -17.53
C GLU A 67 13.18 6.98 -16.54
N ALA A 68 11.99 7.55 -16.33
CA ALA A 68 11.85 8.69 -15.44
C ALA A 68 12.30 8.30 -14.02
N SER A 69 12.99 9.22 -13.36
CA SER A 69 13.46 9.03 -11.98
C SER A 69 12.39 9.37 -10.94
N ALA A 70 11.29 9.97 -11.37
CA ALA A 70 10.19 10.45 -10.55
C ALA A 70 8.85 10.31 -11.27
N GLY A 71 7.79 10.17 -10.49
CA GLY A 71 6.41 10.17 -10.96
C GLY A 71 5.71 11.47 -10.58
N THR A 72 4.56 11.73 -11.19
CA THR A 72 3.69 12.86 -10.83
C THR A 72 2.23 12.45 -10.71
N LEU A 73 1.54 13.01 -9.72
CA LEU A 73 0.08 12.90 -9.58
C LEU A 73 -0.68 13.92 -10.44
N ALA A 74 -0.02 14.63 -11.36
CA ALA A 74 -0.67 15.58 -12.26
C ALA A 74 -1.76 14.92 -13.11
N GLY A 75 -1.63 13.62 -13.42
CA GLY A 75 -2.68 12.82 -14.08
C GLY A 75 -3.99 12.71 -13.27
N PHE A 76 -3.93 12.95 -11.96
CA PHE A 76 -5.08 13.00 -11.05
C PHE A 76 -5.52 14.44 -10.73
N GLY A 77 -4.83 15.45 -11.26
CA GLY A 77 -5.12 16.86 -11.02
C GLY A 77 -4.34 17.51 -9.86
N ALA A 78 -3.34 16.84 -9.29
CA ALA A 78 -2.47 17.43 -8.26
C ALA A 78 -1.02 17.56 -8.76
N ASP A 79 -0.42 18.73 -8.62
CA ASP A 79 0.98 18.98 -8.95
C ASP A 79 1.92 18.47 -7.83
N VAL A 80 1.93 17.15 -7.64
CA VAL A 80 2.73 16.46 -6.62
C VAL A 80 3.71 15.53 -7.32
N ILE A 81 4.99 15.77 -7.10
CA ILE A 81 6.09 14.93 -7.62
C ILE A 81 6.53 13.95 -6.54
N VAL A 82 6.76 12.69 -6.93
CA VAL A 82 7.15 11.59 -6.04
C VAL A 82 8.36 10.86 -6.57
N THR A 83 9.21 10.37 -5.66
CA THR A 83 10.44 9.63 -6.00
C THR A 83 10.48 8.27 -5.31
N THR A 84 11.15 7.30 -5.95
CA THR A 84 11.35 5.95 -5.39
C THR A 84 12.47 5.91 -4.34
N GLY A 85 13.19 7.00 -4.09
CA GLY A 85 14.26 7.02 -3.10
C GLY A 85 14.55 8.42 -2.55
N PRO A 86 15.48 8.53 -1.60
CA PRO A 86 15.83 9.80 -0.97
C PRO A 86 16.39 10.79 -1.99
N GLY A 87 16.16 12.08 -1.74
CA GLY A 87 16.63 13.16 -2.58
C GLY A 87 15.56 13.72 -3.53
N ALA A 88 15.96 14.73 -4.29
CA ALA A 88 15.14 15.37 -5.31
C ALA A 88 15.07 14.50 -6.58
N PRO A 89 14.01 14.63 -7.40
CA PRO A 89 13.97 14.05 -8.74
C PRO A 89 15.21 14.47 -9.56
N SER A 90 15.69 13.60 -10.44
CA SER A 90 16.68 14.02 -11.45
C SER A 90 16.02 15.02 -12.41
N ASN A 91 16.81 15.97 -12.91
CA ASN A 91 16.40 16.92 -13.94
C ASN A 91 16.62 16.39 -15.37
N ASP A 92 17.11 15.15 -15.53
CA ASP A 92 17.43 14.56 -16.83
C ASP A 92 16.16 14.25 -17.65
N LEU A 93 15.09 13.85 -16.98
CA LEU A 93 13.78 13.54 -17.57
C LEU A 93 12.66 14.15 -16.72
N PRO A 94 11.56 14.61 -17.35
CA PRO A 94 10.41 15.11 -16.60
C PRO A 94 9.79 14.00 -15.74
N PRO A 95 9.16 14.33 -14.59
CA PRO A 95 8.39 13.36 -13.82
C PRO A 95 7.29 12.73 -14.68
N SER A 96 7.16 11.40 -14.60
CA SER A 96 6.22 10.65 -15.42
C SER A 96 4.83 10.61 -14.80
N SER A 97 3.81 10.98 -15.57
CA SER A 97 2.40 10.75 -15.23
C SER A 97 1.93 9.34 -15.60
N ALA A 98 2.77 8.53 -16.26
CA ALA A 98 2.46 7.18 -16.70
C ALA A 98 2.84 6.10 -15.67
N TRP A 99 3.46 6.47 -14.55
CA TRP A 99 3.75 5.53 -13.48
C TRP A 99 2.47 4.87 -12.95
N PRO A 100 2.50 3.55 -12.66
CA PRO A 100 1.35 2.87 -12.08
C PRO A 100 0.89 3.54 -10.78
N VAL A 101 -0.42 3.63 -10.58
CA VAL A 101 -1.02 4.23 -9.37
C VAL A 101 -0.47 3.62 -8.07
N PRO A 102 -0.30 2.29 -7.95
CA PRO A 102 0.32 1.71 -6.77
C PRO A 102 1.74 2.25 -6.48
N LEU A 103 2.52 2.50 -7.53
CA LEU A 103 3.87 3.06 -7.38
C LEU A 103 3.83 4.53 -6.98
N LEU A 104 2.93 5.32 -7.57
CA LEU A 104 2.75 6.73 -7.21
C LEU A 104 2.40 6.87 -5.73
N LEU A 105 1.48 6.04 -5.22
CA LEU A 105 1.04 6.09 -3.82
C LEU A 105 2.11 5.54 -2.87
N ALA A 106 2.82 4.48 -3.24
CA ALA A 106 3.96 3.99 -2.48
C ALA A 106 5.07 5.05 -2.37
N ALA A 107 5.40 5.72 -3.48
CA ALA A 107 6.42 6.76 -3.52
C ALA A 107 6.01 8.01 -2.73
N TRP A 108 4.74 8.41 -2.81
CA TRP A 108 4.16 9.46 -1.98
C TRP A 108 4.25 9.11 -0.48
N LEU A 109 3.79 7.91 -0.10
CA LEU A 109 3.82 7.44 1.29
C LEU A 109 5.25 7.42 1.83
N ARG A 110 6.20 6.88 1.06
CA ARG A 110 7.63 6.89 1.37
C ARG A 110 8.13 8.32 1.60
N GLY A 111 7.81 9.25 0.71
CA GLY A 111 8.24 10.65 0.84
C GLY A 111 7.68 11.33 2.09
N ALA A 112 6.42 11.07 2.41
CA ALA A 112 5.72 11.71 3.52
C ALA A 112 6.07 11.10 4.89
N ALA A 113 6.25 9.78 4.97
CA ALA A 113 6.36 9.05 6.24
C ALA A 113 7.73 8.40 6.50
N ALA A 114 8.53 8.15 5.46
CA ALA A 114 9.82 7.46 5.57
C ALA A 114 10.83 7.97 4.51
N PRO A 115 11.22 9.26 4.54
CA PRO A 115 11.95 9.89 3.43
C PRO A 115 13.34 9.30 3.15
N SER A 116 13.89 8.52 4.08
CA SER A 116 15.15 7.78 3.92
C SER A 116 15.01 6.41 3.25
N ALA A 117 13.79 5.86 3.15
CA ALA A 117 13.55 4.57 2.53
C ALA A 117 13.65 4.64 1.00
N ARG A 118 13.88 3.48 0.37
CA ARG A 118 13.95 3.29 -1.07
C ARG A 118 13.01 2.19 -1.53
N ILE A 119 12.28 2.42 -2.61
CA ILE A 119 11.52 1.41 -3.34
C ILE A 119 12.46 0.71 -4.33
N VAL A 120 12.47 -0.62 -4.31
CA VAL A 120 13.31 -1.47 -5.16
C VAL A 120 12.49 -2.60 -5.77
N ASP A 121 12.88 -3.05 -6.96
CA ASP A 121 12.19 -4.13 -7.68
C ASP A 121 12.63 -5.53 -7.21
N GLY A 122 13.75 -5.63 -6.49
CA GLY A 122 14.39 -6.88 -6.10
C GLY A 122 13.61 -7.72 -5.09
N ASP A 123 13.75 -9.05 -5.18
CA ASP A 123 13.20 -10.00 -4.19
C ASP A 123 13.92 -9.91 -2.83
N ASP A 124 15.00 -9.14 -2.72
CA ASP A 124 15.85 -8.94 -1.55
C ASP A 124 15.46 -7.72 -0.69
N ALA A 125 14.42 -6.98 -1.07
CA ALA A 125 13.90 -5.86 -0.29
C ALA A 125 13.64 -6.24 1.18
N GLU A 126 14.06 -5.38 2.11
CA GLU A 126 13.93 -5.61 3.54
C GLU A 126 12.48 -5.66 4.01
N GLY A 127 11.59 -4.90 3.38
CA GLY A 127 10.16 -4.82 3.71
C GLY A 127 9.26 -4.96 2.49
N LEU A 128 8.01 -5.35 2.73
CA LEU A 128 6.97 -5.47 1.69
C LEU A 128 5.88 -4.43 1.93
N LEU A 129 5.54 -3.68 0.89
CA LEU A 129 4.43 -2.74 0.88
C LEU A 129 3.37 -3.23 -0.12
N PHE A 130 2.25 -3.73 0.41
CA PHE A 130 1.10 -4.10 -0.39
C PHE A 130 0.19 -2.89 -0.59
N VAL A 131 -0.16 -2.62 -1.84
CA VAL A 131 -1.09 -1.54 -2.23
C VAL A 131 -2.33 -2.19 -2.82
N LEU A 132 -3.35 -2.38 -1.99
CA LEU A 132 -4.53 -3.20 -2.29
C LEU A 132 -5.81 -2.45 -1.98
N ASP A 133 -6.74 -2.50 -2.93
CA ASP A 133 -8.12 -2.12 -2.72
C ASP A 133 -8.98 -3.39 -2.60
N GLY A 134 -9.96 -3.35 -1.72
CA GLY A 134 -11.04 -4.32 -1.66
C GLY A 134 -12.11 -4.06 -2.72
N PRO A 135 -13.26 -4.75 -2.65
CA PRO A 135 -14.38 -4.54 -3.57
C PRO A 135 -14.81 -3.08 -3.64
N ASN A 136 -15.13 -2.60 -4.84
CA ASN A 136 -15.50 -1.22 -5.13
C ASN A 136 -17.02 -1.00 -5.26
N THR A 137 -17.81 -1.86 -4.62
CA THR A 137 -19.28 -2.02 -4.72
C THR A 137 -19.98 -1.94 -3.36
N LEU A 138 -19.26 -1.60 -2.30
CA LEU A 138 -19.70 -1.74 -0.91
C LEU A 138 -20.65 -0.65 -0.43
N THR A 139 -20.85 0.41 -1.22
CA THR A 139 -21.86 1.44 -0.91
C THR A 139 -22.62 1.85 -2.17
N ALA A 140 -23.73 2.57 -2.00
CA ALA A 140 -24.45 3.21 -3.10
C ALA A 140 -23.60 4.24 -3.89
N ARG A 141 -22.43 4.64 -3.37
CA ARG A 141 -21.48 5.55 -4.06
C ARG A 141 -20.52 4.82 -5.00
N ALA A 142 -20.55 3.49 -5.04
CA ALA A 142 -19.73 2.65 -5.88
C ALA A 142 -19.98 2.83 -7.39
N PRO A 143 -18.93 3.03 -8.21
CA PRO A 143 -19.03 2.90 -9.66
C PRO A 143 -19.35 1.43 -10.01
N GLY A 144 -20.57 1.14 -10.49
CA GLY A 144 -21.00 -0.22 -10.84
C GLY A 144 -22.15 -0.78 -9.99
N GLY A 145 -22.66 0.00 -9.04
CA GLY A 145 -23.81 -0.33 -8.21
C GLY A 145 -23.43 -0.97 -6.87
N HIS A 146 -24.35 -0.89 -5.91
CA HIS A 146 -24.16 -1.45 -4.58
C HIS A 146 -24.45 -2.96 -4.60
N ARG A 147 -23.43 -3.76 -4.25
CA ARG A 147 -23.52 -5.21 -4.05
C ARG A 147 -23.17 -5.50 -2.59
N PRO A 148 -24.13 -5.50 -1.66
CA PRO A 148 -23.85 -5.72 -0.25
C PRO A 148 -23.20 -7.10 0.02
N GLU A 149 -23.41 -8.09 -0.85
CA GLU A 149 -22.76 -9.40 -0.82
C GLU A 149 -21.24 -9.32 -0.95
N ASP A 150 -20.69 -8.27 -1.59
CA ASP A 150 -19.25 -8.08 -1.72
C ASP A 150 -18.59 -7.72 -0.37
N LEU A 151 -19.38 -7.42 0.68
CA LEU A 151 -18.86 -7.29 2.03
C LEU A 151 -18.25 -8.60 2.53
N GLU A 152 -18.84 -9.76 2.19
CA GLU A 152 -18.28 -11.06 2.57
C GLU A 152 -16.92 -11.30 1.90
N VAL A 153 -16.74 -10.81 0.67
CA VAL A 153 -15.44 -10.84 -0.03
C VAL A 153 -14.42 -9.98 0.70
N PHE A 154 -14.78 -8.76 1.08
CA PHE A 154 -13.88 -7.88 1.83
C PHE A 154 -13.54 -8.44 3.20
N ASP A 155 -14.50 -9.05 3.89
CA ASP A 155 -14.30 -9.69 5.18
C ASP A 155 -13.35 -10.89 5.07
N ALA A 156 -13.47 -11.69 4.02
CA ALA A 156 -12.54 -12.80 3.75
C ALA A 156 -11.12 -12.31 3.44
N GLN A 157 -10.99 -11.24 2.64
CA GLN A 157 -9.71 -10.58 2.36
C GLN A 157 -9.02 -10.10 3.65
N VAL A 158 -9.76 -9.39 4.51
CA VAL A 158 -9.24 -8.89 5.79
C VAL A 158 -8.90 -10.04 6.74
N ALA A 159 -9.77 -11.06 6.86
CA ALA A 159 -9.52 -12.21 7.73
C ALA A 159 -8.28 -13.00 7.29
N ALA A 160 -8.05 -13.19 5.99
CA ALA A 160 -6.86 -13.84 5.48
C ALA A 160 -5.58 -13.09 5.86
N VAL A 161 -5.58 -11.76 5.76
CA VAL A 161 -4.42 -10.93 6.12
C VAL A 161 -4.20 -10.86 7.62
N CYS A 162 -5.25 -10.62 8.40
CA CYS A 162 -5.12 -10.25 9.81
C CYS A 162 -5.20 -11.43 10.78
N GLU A 163 -5.89 -12.50 10.40
CA GLU A 163 -6.26 -13.60 11.30
C GLU A 163 -5.77 -14.96 10.80
N GLY A 164 -5.10 -15.01 9.63
CA GLY A 164 -4.72 -16.26 8.99
C GLY A 164 -5.93 -17.04 8.45
N GLY A 165 -6.99 -16.32 8.09
CA GLY A 165 -8.17 -16.88 7.42
C GLY A 165 -7.87 -17.53 6.07
N ALA A 166 -8.88 -18.19 5.48
CA ALA A 166 -8.73 -18.89 4.22
C ALA A 166 -8.36 -17.93 3.08
N ALA A 167 -7.26 -18.24 2.39
CA ALA A 167 -6.80 -17.49 1.23
C ALA A 167 -7.38 -18.04 -0.09
N GLU A 168 -8.10 -19.16 -0.05
CA GLU A 168 -8.73 -19.77 -1.22
C GLU A 168 -9.82 -18.85 -1.80
N GLY A 169 -9.79 -18.61 -3.10
CA GLY A 169 -10.73 -17.71 -3.78
C GLY A 169 -10.34 -16.23 -3.77
N LEU A 170 -9.29 -15.84 -3.03
CA LEU A 170 -8.74 -14.49 -3.11
C LEU A 170 -7.88 -14.31 -4.38
N ASP A 171 -7.83 -13.08 -4.88
CA ASP A 171 -6.87 -12.71 -5.92
C ASP A 171 -5.42 -12.85 -5.44
N GLU A 172 -4.50 -12.89 -6.40
CA GLU A 172 -3.09 -13.18 -6.14
C GLU A 172 -2.46 -12.22 -5.14
N ALA A 173 -2.80 -10.93 -5.20
CA ALA A 173 -2.17 -9.91 -4.38
C ALA A 173 -2.66 -9.99 -2.92
N TRP A 174 -3.94 -10.23 -2.70
CA TRP A 174 -4.49 -10.50 -1.36
C TRP A 174 -3.97 -11.81 -0.77
N ARG A 175 -3.80 -12.88 -1.58
CA ARG A 175 -3.14 -14.12 -1.12
C ARG A 175 -1.69 -13.88 -0.74
N ALA A 176 -0.95 -13.11 -1.52
CA ALA A 176 0.43 -12.76 -1.24
C ALA A 176 0.56 -11.95 0.06
N ALA A 177 -0.36 -11.01 0.31
CA ALA A 177 -0.41 -10.25 1.56
C ALA A 177 -0.69 -11.16 2.77
N ALA A 178 -1.66 -12.06 2.66
CA ALA A 178 -1.96 -13.05 3.70
C ALA A 178 -0.76 -13.94 4.01
N ALA A 179 -0.09 -14.45 2.97
CA ALA A 179 1.11 -15.26 3.12
C ALA A 179 2.28 -14.49 3.77
N ALA A 180 2.45 -13.20 3.44
CA ALA A 180 3.49 -12.36 4.00
C ALA A 180 3.24 -11.99 5.47
N CYS A 181 1.98 -11.84 5.87
CA CYS A 181 1.58 -11.61 7.25
C CYS A 181 1.54 -12.89 8.10
N ALA A 182 1.52 -14.07 7.47
CA ALA A 182 1.42 -15.35 8.18
C ALA A 182 2.55 -15.54 9.19
N GLY A 183 2.18 -15.89 10.43
CA GLY A 183 3.12 -16.25 11.50
C GLY A 183 3.58 -15.09 12.40
N GLY A 184 3.05 -13.87 12.22
CA GLY A 184 3.24 -12.75 13.15
C GLY A 184 1.92 -12.02 13.44
N PRO A 185 1.85 -11.23 14.53
CA PRO A 185 0.67 -10.40 14.80
C PRO A 185 0.49 -9.34 13.70
N VAL A 186 -0.76 -9.00 13.41
CA VAL A 186 -1.13 -7.93 12.48
C VAL A 186 -1.90 -6.86 13.25
N ASP A 187 -1.39 -5.64 13.21
CA ASP A 187 -2.03 -4.46 13.77
C ASP A 187 -2.88 -3.80 12.68
N VAL A 188 -4.20 -3.78 12.86
CA VAL A 188 -5.13 -3.09 11.95
C VAL A 188 -5.23 -1.63 12.38
N LEU A 189 -4.81 -0.73 11.49
CA LEU A 189 -4.84 0.73 11.71
C LEU A 189 -6.11 1.36 11.12
N TYR A 190 -6.68 0.75 10.07
CA TYR A 190 -7.92 1.18 9.46
C TYR A 190 -8.63 0.01 8.75
N ARG A 191 -9.95 -0.07 8.88
CA ARG A 191 -10.83 -0.89 8.04
C ARG A 191 -12.14 -0.14 7.81
N GLY A 192 -12.56 0.00 6.55
CA GLY A 192 -13.83 0.66 6.23
C GLY A 192 -14.01 0.88 4.72
N ALA A 193 -15.19 1.37 4.33
CA ALA A 193 -15.51 1.63 2.93
C ALA A 193 -16.23 2.98 2.69
N PRO A 194 -15.70 4.12 3.19
CA PRO A 194 -16.39 5.42 3.16
C PRO A 194 -16.70 5.92 1.74
N PHE A 195 -15.92 5.46 0.75
CA PHE A 195 -16.06 5.86 -0.66
C PHE A 195 -16.60 4.71 -1.54
N GLY A 196 -17.17 3.65 -0.95
CA GLY A 196 -17.68 2.49 -1.70
C GLY A 196 -16.65 1.42 -2.01
N VAL A 197 -15.37 1.68 -1.72
CA VAL A 197 -14.26 0.72 -1.85
C VAL A 197 -13.82 0.24 -0.48
N GLY A 198 -13.64 -1.06 -0.30
CA GLY A 198 -13.09 -1.63 0.93
C GLY A 198 -11.62 -1.27 1.11
N TYR A 199 -11.28 -0.56 2.18
CA TYR A 199 -9.90 -0.18 2.50
C TYR A 199 -9.43 -0.86 3.77
N LEU A 200 -8.25 -1.48 3.69
CA LEU A 200 -7.49 -1.99 4.82
C LEU A 200 -6.19 -1.21 4.92
N VAL A 201 -5.87 -0.73 6.11
CA VAL A 201 -4.51 -0.33 6.48
C VAL A 201 -4.06 -1.19 7.65
N ALA A 202 -2.97 -1.92 7.46
CA ALA A 202 -2.46 -2.83 8.47
C ALA A 202 -0.93 -2.92 8.42
N THR A 203 -0.33 -3.28 9.56
CA THR A 203 1.11 -3.57 9.67
C THR A 203 1.31 -4.92 10.33
N GLY A 204 2.32 -5.69 9.91
CA GLY A 204 2.56 -7.02 10.46
C GLY A 204 3.79 -7.68 9.86
N GLY A 205 3.75 -9.00 9.80
CA GLY A 205 4.92 -9.81 9.44
C GLY A 205 5.92 -9.91 10.59
N THR A 206 6.95 -10.74 10.42
CA THR A 206 7.96 -10.98 11.46
C THR A 206 9.24 -10.25 11.08
N PRO A 207 9.76 -9.30 11.89
CA PRO A 207 11.10 -8.77 11.69
C PRO A 207 12.13 -9.90 11.84
N GLU A 208 13.15 -9.94 10.98
CA GLU A 208 14.32 -10.78 11.27
C GLU A 208 14.98 -10.27 12.56
N GLY A 209 14.91 -11.06 13.64
CA GLY A 209 15.69 -10.83 14.85
C GLY A 209 15.05 -9.92 15.90
N GLY A 210 14.07 -10.45 16.61
CA GLY A 210 13.70 -10.01 17.96
C GLY A 210 13.98 -11.12 18.96
N GLY A 211 15.25 -11.50 19.13
CA GLY A 211 15.64 -12.33 20.26
C GLY A 211 15.27 -11.60 21.54
N ALA A 212 14.51 -12.27 22.40
CA ALA A 212 14.25 -11.82 23.76
C ALA A 212 15.58 -11.43 24.43
N TRP A 213 15.63 -10.21 24.96
CA TRP A 213 16.57 -9.85 26.01
C TRP A 213 15.93 -10.17 27.36
#